data_AF-A0A8C7WWS0-F1
#
_entry.id   AF-A0A8C7WWS0-F1
#
_cell.length_a   1.000
_cell.length_b   1.000
_cell.length_c   1.000
_cell.angle_alpha   90.00
_cell.angle_beta   90.00
_cell.angle_gamma   90.00
#
_symmetry.space_group_name_H-M   'P 1'
#
loop_
_entity.id
_entity.type
_entity.pdbx_description
1 polymer ?
#
loop_
_entity_poly.entity_id
_entity_poly.type
_entity_poly.pdbx_seq_one_letter_code
_entity_poly.pdbx_strand_id
1 'polypeptide(L)'
;MGERVSEHTARLQQQEREILSLSAEIQSLKNPQNLNLSPRLDELREENAKLKYRLNILKRSLQEDAPPCSKSMTNIHQRLQQLFGRAIRKSFPELDNPPLAVTPNQQAKFGDYQCNSAMAIAQVRPHPITHEPLCSPRGQSDCKETESLQQPAGFLLRLGFGL
;
A
#
# COMPACT_ATOMS: atom_id res chain seq x y z
N MET A 1 -64.21 37.76 5.86
CA MET A 1 -62.86 38.11 6.37
C MET A 1 -62.36 37.12 7.43
N GLY A 2 -63.15 36.73 8.44
CA GLY A 2 -62.68 35.84 9.52
C GLY A 2 -62.29 34.41 9.12
N GLU A 3 -62.96 33.81 8.14
CA GLU A 3 -62.72 32.41 7.72
C GLU A 3 -61.35 32.19 7.04
N ARG A 4 -60.90 33.16 6.24
CA ARG A 4 -59.55 33.14 5.65
C ARG A 4 -58.47 33.27 6.72
N VAL A 5 -58.71 34.11 7.73
CA VAL A 5 -57.78 34.29 8.84
C VAL A 5 -57.64 33.00 9.65
N SER A 6 -58.74 32.28 9.91
CA SER A 6 -58.65 30.99 10.62
C SER A 6 -57.90 29.92 9.82
N GLU A 7 -58.11 29.87 8.50
CA GLU A 7 -57.41 28.91 7.63
C GLU A 7 -55.89 29.19 7.59
N HIS A 8 -55.50 30.47 7.52
CA HIS A 8 -54.09 30.86 7.59
C HIS A 8 -53.47 30.52 8.94
N THR A 9 -54.17 30.72 10.05
CA THR A 9 -53.66 30.33 11.38
C THR A 9 -53.48 28.83 11.55
N ALA A 10 -54.39 28.01 10.99
CA ALA A 10 -54.28 26.55 11.06
C ALA A 10 -53.08 26.03 10.24
N ARG A 11 -52.84 26.62 9.06
CA ARG A 11 -51.67 26.28 8.23
C ARG A 11 -50.36 26.67 8.92
N LEU A 12 -50.31 27.84 9.56
CA LEU A 12 -49.13 28.28 10.33
C LEU A 12 -48.83 27.34 11.51
N GLN A 13 -49.83 26.95 12.28
CA GLN A 13 -49.67 25.99 13.38
C GLN A 13 -49.18 24.62 12.90
N GLN A 14 -49.66 24.16 11.74
CA GLN A 14 -49.18 22.92 11.14
C GLN A 14 -47.70 23.02 10.74
N GLN A 15 -47.32 24.13 10.12
CA GLN A 15 -45.93 24.38 9.71
C GLN A 15 -44.99 24.51 10.91
N GLU A 16 -45.40 25.15 12.01
CA GLU A 16 -44.59 25.22 13.24
C GLU A 16 -44.32 23.82 13.80
N ARG A 17 -45.31 22.93 13.79
CA ARG A 17 -45.13 21.53 14.23
C ARG A 17 -44.15 20.77 13.34
N GLU A 18 -44.25 20.93 12.03
CA GLU A 18 -43.32 20.31 11.08
C GLU A 18 -41.90 20.83 11.25
N ILE A 19 -41.72 22.14 11.43
CA ILE A 19 -40.41 22.74 11.70
C ILE A 19 -39.82 22.19 13.01
N LEU A 20 -40.62 22.08 14.07
CA LEU A 20 -40.18 21.51 15.34
C LEU A 20 -39.78 20.03 15.19
N SER A 21 -40.56 19.23 14.46
CA SER A 21 -40.25 17.82 14.20
C SER A 21 -38.96 17.67 13.39
N LEU A 22 -38.83 18.39 12.28
CA LEU A 22 -37.68 18.32 11.39
C LEU A 22 -36.41 18.84 12.07
N SER A 23 -36.51 19.88 12.89
CA SER A 23 -35.37 20.40 13.64
C SER A 23 -34.88 19.40 14.69
N ALA A 24 -35.78 18.70 15.38
CA ALA A 24 -35.43 17.64 16.32
C ALA A 24 -34.75 16.45 15.60
N GLU A 25 -35.24 16.06 14.42
CA GLU A 25 -34.64 15.01 13.60
C GLU A 25 -33.24 15.40 13.10
N ILE A 26 -33.07 16.62 12.60
CA ILE A 26 -31.75 17.13 12.21
C ILE A 26 -30.81 17.14 13.42
N GLN A 27 -31.28 17.53 14.61
CA GLN A 27 -30.45 17.58 15.81
C GLN A 27 -30.01 16.17 16.26
N SER A 28 -30.85 15.16 16.09
CA SER A 28 -30.50 13.77 16.41
C SER A 28 -29.52 13.16 15.41
N LEU A 29 -29.69 13.47 14.12
CA LEU A 29 -28.82 13.03 13.02
C LEU A 29 -27.48 13.78 12.99
N LYS A 30 -27.47 15.05 13.42
CA LYS A 30 -26.26 15.90 13.48
C LYS A 30 -25.29 15.44 14.57
N ASN A 31 -25.75 14.65 15.55
CA ASN A 31 -24.86 14.08 16.55
C ASN A 31 -24.10 12.88 15.96
N PRO A 32 -22.78 13.00 15.68
CA PRO A 32 -21.98 11.90 15.14
C PRO A 32 -21.91 10.71 16.11
N GLN A 33 -22.24 10.91 17.39
CA GLN A 33 -22.30 9.84 18.38
C GLN A 33 -23.34 8.77 18.02
N ASN A 34 -24.48 9.13 17.39
CA ASN A 34 -25.47 8.14 16.94
C ASN A 34 -24.99 7.28 15.77
N LEU A 35 -24.00 7.76 15.00
CA LEU A 35 -23.37 7.01 13.91
C LEU A 35 -22.17 6.15 14.38
N ASN A 36 -21.57 6.50 15.53
CA ASN A 36 -20.39 5.82 16.08
C ASN A 36 -20.71 4.64 17.02
N LEU A 37 -21.97 4.46 17.43
CA LEU A 37 -22.38 3.46 18.44
C LEU A 37 -22.76 2.09 17.86
N SER A 38 -22.37 1.75 16.63
CA SER A 38 -22.50 0.36 16.21
C SER A 38 -21.54 -0.46 17.08
N PRO A 39 -22.01 -1.39 17.94
CA PRO A 39 -21.14 -2.18 18.80
C PRO A 39 -20.08 -2.94 18.00
N ARG A 40 -20.40 -3.26 16.73
CA ARG A 40 -19.47 -3.86 15.78
C ARG A 40 -18.30 -2.95 15.39
N LEU A 41 -18.52 -1.64 15.29
CA LEU A 41 -17.47 -0.69 14.98
C LEU A 41 -16.51 -0.54 16.16
N ASP A 42 -17.03 -0.50 17.39
CA ASP A 42 -16.22 -0.46 18.60
C ASP A 42 -15.38 -1.73 18.77
N GLU A 43 -15.97 -2.91 18.57
CA GLU A 43 -15.23 -4.19 18.51
C GLU A 43 -14.07 -4.13 17.50
N LEU A 44 -14.32 -3.64 16.28
CA LEU A 44 -13.30 -3.53 15.24
C LEU A 44 -12.22 -2.51 15.59
N ARG A 45 -12.54 -1.44 16.33
CA ARG A 45 -11.57 -0.44 16.80
C ARG A 45 -10.68 -1.02 17.89
N GLU A 46 -11.26 -1.75 18.84
CA GLU A 46 -10.52 -2.44 19.90
C GLU A 46 -9.59 -3.51 19.33
N GLU A 47 -10.08 -4.35 18.42
CA GLU A 47 -9.26 -5.36 17.75
C GLU A 47 -8.15 -4.71 16.92
N ASN A 48 -8.42 -3.60 16.22
CA ASN A 48 -7.36 -2.85 15.53
C ASN A 48 -6.29 -2.32 16.50
N ALA A 49 -6.68 -1.79 17.66
CA ALA A 49 -5.74 -1.30 18.66
C ALA A 49 -4.87 -2.44 19.21
N LYS A 50 -5.48 -3.58 19.51
CA LYS A 50 -4.82 -4.81 19.99
C LYS A 50 -3.87 -5.40 18.95
N LEU A 51 -4.29 -5.47 17.68
CA LEU A 51 -3.46 -5.94 16.57
C LEU A 51 -2.27 -5.01 16.34
N LYS A 52 -2.48 -3.69 16.34
CA LYS A 52 -1.40 -2.70 16.22
C LYS A 52 -0.39 -2.84 17.35
N TYR A 53 -0.85 -3.04 18.59
CA TYR A 53 0.03 -3.28 19.73
C TYR A 53 0.88 -4.55 19.55
N ARG A 54 0.24 -5.68 19.23
CA ARG A 54 0.94 -6.96 18.98
C ARG A 54 1.97 -6.84 17.86
N LEU A 55 1.60 -6.18 16.77
CA LEU A 55 2.47 -5.95 15.63
C LEU A 55 3.68 -5.10 16.02
N ASN A 56 3.51 -4.07 16.85
CA ASN A 56 4.61 -3.26 17.35
C ASN A 56 5.58 -4.07 18.23
N ILE A 57 5.05 -4.89 19.15
CA ILE A 57 5.88 -5.80 19.96
C ILE A 57 6.68 -6.74 19.06
N LEU A 58 6.04 -7.40 18.10
CA LEU A 58 6.71 -8.33 17.18
C LEU A 58 7.78 -7.63 16.33
N LYS A 59 7.51 -6.42 15.83
CA LYS A 59 8.50 -5.62 15.07
C LYS A 59 9.71 -5.29 15.92
N ARG A 60 9.50 -4.94 17.20
CA ARG A 60 10.57 -4.64 18.14
C ARG A 60 11.41 -5.87 18.41
N SER A 61 10.79 -7.01 18.72
CA SER A 61 11.50 -8.27 18.93
C SER A 61 12.30 -8.67 17.69
N LEU A 62 11.75 -8.55 16.48
CA LEU A 62 12.50 -8.81 15.24
C LEU A 62 13.66 -7.86 14.99
N GLN A 63 13.60 -6.63 15.51
CA GLN A 63 14.69 -5.66 15.42
C GLN A 63 15.77 -5.92 16.48
N GLU A 64 15.37 -6.37 17.66
CA GLU A 64 16.27 -6.80 18.75
C GLU A 64 16.97 -8.13 18.42
N ASP A 65 16.27 -9.05 17.76
CA ASP A 65 16.78 -10.32 17.22
C ASP A 65 17.48 -10.17 15.86
N ALA A 66 17.43 -8.98 15.24
CA ALA A 66 18.23 -8.72 14.05
C ALA A 66 19.70 -8.83 14.47
N PRO A 67 20.47 -9.79 13.92
CA PRO A 67 21.76 -10.15 14.47
C PRO A 67 22.66 -8.91 14.52
N PRO A 68 23.15 -8.48 15.71
CA PRO A 68 24.15 -7.43 15.82
C PRO A 68 25.44 -7.98 15.22
N CYS A 69 25.69 -7.73 13.92
CA CYS A 69 26.85 -8.24 13.17
C CYS A 69 27.28 -9.63 13.68
N SER A 70 26.37 -10.60 13.61
CA SER A 70 26.64 -11.92 14.14
C SER A 70 27.86 -12.48 13.42
N LYS A 71 28.78 -13.10 14.16
CA LYS A 71 29.91 -13.88 13.63
C LYS A 71 29.46 -15.12 12.81
N SER A 72 28.22 -15.14 12.33
CA SER A 72 27.66 -16.18 11.48
C SER A 72 27.75 -15.75 10.02
N MET A 73 28.12 -16.70 9.16
CA MET A 73 28.16 -16.47 7.72
C MET A 73 26.75 -16.11 7.21
N THR A 74 26.64 -14.97 6.54
CA THR A 74 25.39 -14.53 5.91
C THR A 74 25.18 -15.29 4.61
N ASN A 75 23.97 -15.84 4.41
CA ASN A 75 23.58 -16.37 3.11
C ASN A 75 23.35 -15.21 2.12
N ILE A 76 24.37 -14.93 1.30
CA ILE A 76 24.37 -13.82 0.32
C ILE A 76 23.20 -13.96 -0.66
N HIS A 77 22.92 -15.17 -1.13
CA HIS A 77 21.81 -15.44 -2.05
C HIS A 77 20.46 -15.04 -1.45
N GLN A 78 20.19 -15.47 -0.22
CA GLN A 78 18.98 -15.09 0.50
C GLN A 78 18.91 -13.58 0.74
N ARG A 79 20.04 -12.94 1.02
CA ARG A 79 20.08 -11.48 1.23
C ARG A 79 19.75 -10.72 -0.06
N LEU A 80 20.29 -11.16 -1.18
CA LEU A 80 19.99 -10.60 -2.50
C LEU A 80 18.53 -10.80 -2.88
N GLN A 81 17.96 -11.99 -2.63
CA GLN A 81 16.53 -12.24 -2.83
C GLN A 81 15.66 -11.28 -1.99
N GLN A 82 16.00 -11.07 -0.72
CA GLN A 82 15.28 -10.10 0.11
C GLN A 82 15.36 -8.67 -0.43
N LEU A 83 16.54 -8.26 -0.92
CA LEU A 83 16.77 -6.93 -1.45
C LEU A 83 15.96 -6.69 -2.73
N PHE A 84 16.14 -7.55 -3.74
CA PHE A 84 15.41 -7.45 -5.00
C PHE A 84 13.90 -7.64 -4.81
N GLY A 85 13.47 -8.57 -3.96
CA GLY A 85 12.05 -8.75 -3.66
C GLY A 85 11.41 -7.51 -3.04
N ARG A 86 12.12 -6.76 -2.20
CA ARG A 86 11.65 -5.47 -1.66
C ARG A 86 11.59 -4.39 -2.75
N ALA A 87 12.60 -4.29 -3.58
CA ALA A 87 12.65 -3.31 -4.67
C ALA A 87 11.52 -3.54 -5.68
N ILE A 88 11.29 -4.79 -6.08
CA ILE A 88 10.24 -5.17 -7.03
C ILE A 88 8.85 -4.88 -6.46
N ARG A 89 8.55 -5.30 -5.22
CA ARG A 89 7.25 -5.00 -4.58
C ARG A 89 6.99 -3.51 -4.43
N LYS A 90 8.04 -2.70 -4.25
CA LYS A 90 7.92 -1.23 -4.20
C LYS A 90 7.66 -0.63 -5.58
N SER A 91 8.24 -1.22 -6.64
CA SER A 91 8.14 -0.73 -8.02
C SER A 91 6.85 -1.18 -8.71
N PHE A 92 6.28 -2.31 -8.29
CA PHE A 92 5.06 -2.90 -8.84
C PHE A 92 4.11 -3.29 -7.68
N PRO A 93 3.50 -2.31 -7.00
CA PRO A 93 2.61 -2.57 -5.86
C PRO A 93 1.32 -3.30 -6.28
N GLU A 94 0.91 -3.21 -7.54
CA GLU A 94 -0.24 -3.93 -8.09
C GLU A 94 -0.04 -5.45 -8.26
N LEU A 95 1.21 -5.94 -8.20
CA LEU A 95 1.51 -7.35 -8.42
C LEU A 95 1.65 -8.10 -7.08
N ASP A 96 0.64 -8.90 -6.75
CA ASP A 96 0.70 -9.81 -5.60
C ASP A 96 1.72 -10.94 -5.85
N ASN A 97 2.73 -11.03 -4.99
CA ASN A 97 3.82 -12.02 -5.05
C ASN A 97 4.57 -12.05 -6.40
N PRO A 98 5.35 -11.00 -6.72
CA PRO A 98 6.08 -10.93 -7.99
C PRO A 98 7.15 -12.04 -8.09
N PRO A 99 7.37 -12.62 -9.28
CA PRO A 99 8.38 -13.65 -9.48
C PRO A 99 9.78 -13.08 -9.20
N LEU A 100 10.54 -13.80 -8.37
CA LEU A 100 11.89 -13.41 -7.95
C LEU A 100 12.87 -14.54 -8.26
N ALA A 101 13.69 -14.35 -9.29
CA ALA A 101 14.68 -15.33 -9.73
C ALA A 101 16.09 -14.74 -9.61
N VAL A 102 16.76 -14.99 -8.48
CA VAL A 102 18.19 -14.70 -8.30
C VAL A 102 18.96 -16.00 -8.45
N THR A 103 20.02 -16.02 -9.24
CA THR A 103 20.88 -17.21 -9.43
C THR A 103 22.35 -16.83 -9.35
N PRO A 104 23.22 -17.63 -8.72
CA PRO A 104 24.65 -17.45 -8.83
C PRO A 104 25.06 -17.68 -10.29
N ASN A 105 25.99 -16.88 -10.78
CA ASN A 105 26.42 -16.94 -12.15
C ASN A 105 27.74 -17.72 -12.27
N GLN A 106 27.85 -18.55 -13.29
CA GLN A 106 29.01 -19.40 -13.54
C GLN A 106 30.08 -18.71 -14.39
N GLN A 107 29.72 -17.63 -15.11
CA GLN A 107 30.61 -16.91 -16.01
C GLN A 107 30.95 -15.53 -15.44
N ALA A 108 32.20 -15.30 -15.03
CA ALA A 108 32.66 -14.05 -14.42
C ALA A 108 32.35 -12.76 -15.24
N LYS A 109 32.07 -12.90 -16.54
CA LYS A 109 31.67 -11.78 -17.42
C LYS A 109 30.35 -11.10 -17.01
N PHE A 110 29.44 -11.81 -16.33
CA PHE A 110 28.13 -11.28 -15.92
C PHE A 110 28.00 -11.09 -14.40
N GLY A 111 29.13 -10.95 -13.69
CA GLY A 111 29.18 -10.78 -12.24
C GLY A 111 28.89 -12.08 -11.46
N ASP A 112 28.80 -11.98 -10.13
CA ASP A 112 28.67 -13.16 -9.26
C ASP A 112 27.22 -13.68 -9.13
N TYR A 113 26.24 -12.78 -9.26
CA TYR A 113 24.81 -13.09 -9.17
C TYR A 113 24.02 -12.37 -10.25
N GLN A 114 23.02 -13.05 -10.80
CA GLN A 114 22.10 -12.51 -11.79
C GLN A 114 20.66 -12.54 -11.26
N CYS A 115 19.91 -11.48 -11.50
CA CYS A 115 18.48 -11.41 -11.25
C CYS A 115 17.71 -11.48 -12.59
N ASN A 116 16.96 -12.55 -12.80
CA ASN A 116 16.19 -12.83 -14.02
C ASN A 116 14.68 -12.53 -13.87
N SER A 117 14.31 -11.77 -12.83
CA SER A 117 12.93 -11.50 -12.46
C SER A 117 12.18 -10.65 -13.49
N ALA A 118 12.88 -9.74 -14.18
CA ALA A 118 12.28 -8.76 -15.10
C ALA A 118 11.44 -9.42 -16.22
N MET A 119 11.94 -10.50 -16.83
CA MET A 119 11.22 -11.20 -17.90
C MET A 119 9.94 -11.88 -17.40
N ALA A 120 9.98 -12.44 -16.19
CA ALA A 120 8.82 -13.10 -15.61
C ALA A 120 7.76 -12.07 -15.19
N ILE A 121 8.18 -10.95 -14.61
CA ILE A 121 7.29 -9.83 -14.28
C ILE A 121 6.60 -9.29 -15.54
N ALA A 122 7.35 -9.13 -16.65
CA ALA A 122 6.78 -8.67 -17.92
C ALA A 122 5.68 -9.59 -18.46
N GLN A 123 5.79 -10.90 -18.26
CA GLN A 123 4.82 -11.89 -18.70
C GLN A 123 3.57 -11.94 -17.81
N VAL A 124 3.73 -11.75 -16.50
CA VAL A 124 2.62 -11.85 -15.53
C VAL A 124 1.78 -10.57 -15.51
N ARG A 125 2.31 -9.42 -15.97
CA ARG A 125 1.50 -8.21 -16.09
C ARG A 125 0.42 -8.39 -17.16
N PRO A 126 -0.88 -8.36 -16.81
CA PRO A 126 -1.93 -8.36 -17.82
C PRO A 126 -1.80 -7.08 -18.65
N HIS A 127 -1.71 -7.22 -19.97
CA HIS A 127 -1.71 -6.08 -20.89
C HIS A 127 -2.98 -5.25 -20.69
N PRO A 128 -2.90 -3.95 -20.30
CA PRO A 128 -3.97 -3.04 -20.64
C PRO A 128 -3.90 -2.79 -22.15
N ILE A 129 -5.07 -2.85 -22.80
CA ILE A 129 -5.27 -2.39 -24.17
C ILE A 129 -5.09 -0.87 -24.16
N THR A 130 -3.85 -0.41 -24.15
CA THR A 130 -3.45 0.96 -24.47
C THR A 130 -2.13 0.87 -25.22
N HIS A 131 -2.10 1.46 -26.40
CA HIS A 131 -0.93 1.58 -27.27
C HIS A 131 0.23 2.26 -26.52
N GLU A 132 1.06 1.47 -25.86
CA GLU A 132 2.39 1.85 -25.37
C GLU A 132 3.34 0.73 -25.85
N PRO A 133 4.45 1.07 -26.53
CA PRO A 133 5.25 0.07 -27.21
C PRO A 133 5.86 -0.88 -26.19
N LEU A 134 5.78 -2.17 -26.53
CA LEU A 134 6.34 -3.31 -25.82
C LEU A 134 7.75 -2.98 -25.32
N CYS A 135 7.89 -2.54 -24.07
CA CYS A 135 9.19 -2.19 -23.52
C CYS A 135 9.96 -3.49 -23.33
N SER A 136 10.88 -3.76 -24.26
CA SER A 136 11.78 -4.91 -24.32
C SER A 136 12.39 -5.20 -22.93
N PRO A 137 12.72 -6.45 -22.56
CA PRO A 137 13.26 -6.79 -21.23
C PRO A 137 14.42 -5.90 -20.77
N ARG A 138 15.20 -5.34 -21.71
CA ARG A 138 16.24 -4.34 -21.44
C ARG A 138 15.69 -3.01 -20.90
N GLY A 139 14.59 -2.52 -21.47
CA GLY A 139 13.93 -1.28 -21.04
C GLY A 139 13.18 -1.39 -19.70
N GLN A 140 12.75 -2.58 -19.26
CA GLN A 140 12.14 -2.71 -17.93
C GLN A 140 13.15 -2.63 -16.78
N SER A 141 14.37 -3.13 -16.98
CA SER A 141 15.47 -2.88 -16.03
C SER A 141 15.89 -1.41 -16.04
N ASP A 142 15.94 -0.77 -17.21
CA ASP A 142 16.47 0.59 -17.35
C ASP A 142 15.45 1.71 -17.05
N CYS A 143 14.13 1.48 -17.13
CA CYS A 143 13.14 2.57 -17.11
C CYS A 143 12.26 2.69 -15.85
N LYS A 144 12.32 1.78 -14.87
CA LYS A 144 11.55 1.95 -13.60
C LYS A 144 12.29 1.56 -12.33
N GLU A 145 13.22 0.61 -12.41
CA GLU A 145 14.02 0.19 -11.25
C GLU A 145 15.09 1.24 -10.88
N THR A 146 15.53 2.04 -11.86
CA THR A 146 16.54 3.09 -11.75
C THR A 146 15.99 4.45 -11.29
N GLU A 147 14.69 4.73 -11.45
CA GLU A 147 14.12 6.07 -11.20
C GLU A 147 13.81 6.33 -9.71
N SER A 148 13.72 5.28 -8.89
CA SER A 148 13.69 5.44 -7.42
C SER A 148 15.09 5.67 -6.81
N LEU A 149 16.10 5.86 -7.66
CA LEU A 149 17.50 6.14 -7.32
C LEU A 149 18.02 7.38 -8.11
N GLN A 150 17.30 8.51 -8.07
CA GLN A 150 17.71 9.84 -8.58
C GLN A 150 19.08 10.23 -7.91
N GLN A 151 20.26 10.48 -8.54
CA GLN A 151 20.77 10.83 -9.89
C GLN A 151 22.30 10.46 -10.02
N PRO A 152 23.08 10.91 -11.03
CA PRO A 152 23.13 10.50 -12.44
C PRO A 152 24.56 10.05 -12.85
N ALA A 153 24.74 8.79 -13.25
CA ALA A 153 25.84 8.35 -14.11
C ALA A 153 25.56 6.89 -14.48
N GLY A 154 25.81 6.51 -15.73
CA GLY A 154 25.47 5.19 -16.26
C GLY A 154 25.83 4.04 -15.31
N PHE A 155 24.81 3.40 -14.76
CA PHE A 155 24.98 2.25 -13.87
C PHE A 155 24.85 0.96 -14.66
N LEU A 156 25.89 0.68 -15.44
CA LEU A 156 26.35 -0.70 -15.58
C LEU A 156 26.69 -1.17 -14.17
N LEU A 157 25.88 -2.03 -13.56
CA LEU A 157 26.22 -2.66 -12.28
C LEU A 157 27.35 -3.68 -12.51
N ARG A 158 28.53 -3.17 -12.85
CA ARG A 158 29.81 -3.88 -12.82
C ARG A 158 30.19 -3.95 -11.34
N LEU A 159 29.72 -4.97 -10.63
CA LEU A 159 30.34 -5.37 -9.36
C LEU A 159 31.67 -6.06 -9.71
N GLY A 160 32.68 -5.25 -10.02
CA GLY A 160 34.07 -5.68 -10.02
C GLY A 160 34.65 -5.39 -8.63
N PHE A 161 34.72 -6.40 -7.77
CA PHE A 161 35.66 -6.36 -6.66
C PHE A 161 37.05 -6.63 -7.23
N GLY A 162 37.81 -5.56 -7.41
CA GLY A 162 39.19 -5.59 -7.89
C GLY A 162 40.06 -4.68 -7.03
N LEU A 163 40.38 -5.18 -5.83
CA LEU A 163 41.69 -5.20 -5.17
C LEU A 163 41.55 -5.82 -3.78
#